data_AF-A0A172WSB2-F1
#
_entry.id   AF-A0A172WSB2-F1
#
_cell.length_a   1.000
_cell.length_b   1.000
_cell.length_c   1.000
_cell.angle_alpha   90.00
_cell.angle_beta   90.00
_cell.angle_gamma   90.00
#
_symmetry.space_group_name_H-M   'P 1'
#
loop_
_entity.id
_entity.type
_entity.pdbx_description
1 polymer ?
#
loop_
_entity_poly.entity_id
_entity_poly.type
_entity_poly.pdbx_seq_one_letter_code
_entity_poly.pdbx_strand_id
1 'polypeptide(L)' 'MSNPLDKAGAKAPPIIGSGCTQRYDPDQMGPELGTDFPDAETLWKRYLNALDGAAGDTPIDDAEPSSSMPAG' A
#
# COMPACT_ATOMS: atom_id res chain seq x y z
N MET A 1 -21.80 -36.51 3.22
CA MET A 1 -21.07 -35.68 2.22
C MET A 1 -20.91 -34.30 2.85
N SER A 2 -19.68 -33.77 2.98
CA SER A 2 -19.45 -32.43 3.54
C SER A 2 -19.83 -31.34 2.53
N ASN A 3 -20.28 -30.18 3.02
CA ASN A 3 -20.72 -29.08 2.18
C ASN A 3 -19.50 -28.48 1.44
N PRO A 4 -19.52 -28.32 0.10
CA PRO A 4 -18.41 -27.73 -0.66
C PRO A 4 -18.08 -26.29 -0.25
N LEU A 5 -19.02 -25.57 0.39
CA LEU A 5 -18.75 -24.25 0.99
C LEU A 5 -17.84 -24.33 2.23
N ASP A 6 -17.75 -25.49 2.89
CA ASP A 6 -16.83 -25.70 4.03
C ASP A 6 -15.36 -25.71 3.58
N LYS A 7 -15.10 -25.84 2.27
CA LYS A 7 -13.74 -25.94 1.70
C LYS A 7 -13.19 -24.61 1.18
N ALA A 8 -14.00 -23.55 1.13
CA ALA A 8 -13.68 -22.34 0.37
C ALA A 8 -14.00 -21.03 1.12
N GLY A 9 -13.90 -21.04 2.45
CA GLY A 9 -14.00 -19.82 3.25
C GLY A 9 -12.63 -19.34 3.69
N ALA A 10 -12.09 -18.31 3.06
CA ALA A 10 -11.02 -17.53 3.69
C ALA A 10 -11.59 -16.95 4.99
N LYS A 11 -11.05 -17.37 6.14
CA LYS A 11 -11.54 -16.93 7.45
C LYS A 11 -10.69 -15.75 7.90
N ALA A 12 -11.36 -14.63 8.16
CA ALA A 12 -10.69 -13.44 8.66
C ALA A 12 -10.08 -13.71 10.05
N PRO A 13 -8.91 -13.11 10.37
CA PRO A 13 -8.34 -13.19 11.70
C PRO A 13 -9.28 -12.65 12.77
N PRO A 14 -9.13 -13.07 14.04
CA PRO A 14 -9.84 -12.48 15.16
C PRO A 14 -9.66 -10.97 15.21
N ILE A 15 -10.68 -10.29 15.71
CA ILE A 15 -10.70 -8.84 15.87
C ILE A 15 -10.67 -8.50 17.36
N ILE A 16 -9.81 -7.55 17.73
CA ILE A 16 -9.64 -7.01 19.09
C ILE A 16 -10.08 -5.54 19.15
N GLY A 17 -10.38 -5.04 20.36
CA GLY A 17 -10.88 -3.68 20.58
C GLY A 17 -12.40 -3.55 20.44
N SER A 18 -12.91 -2.32 20.53
CA SER A 18 -14.36 -2.05 20.44
C SER A 18 -14.66 -0.72 19.72
N GLY A 19 -15.82 -0.66 19.06
CA GLY A 19 -16.27 0.52 18.32
C GLY A 19 -15.21 0.97 17.30
N CYS A 20 -14.80 2.24 17.37
CA CYS A 20 -13.81 2.81 16.45
C CYS A 20 -12.37 2.30 16.67
N THR A 21 -12.10 1.54 17.73
CA THR A 21 -10.76 0.99 18.01
C THR A 21 -10.60 -0.46 17.54
N GLN A 22 -11.63 -0.98 16.87
CA GLN A 22 -11.68 -2.35 16.40
C GLN A 22 -10.61 -2.61 15.31
N ARG A 23 -9.77 -3.63 15.51
CA ARG A 23 -8.70 -4.02 14.57
C ARG A 23 -8.47 -5.52 14.56
N TYR A 24 -7.94 -6.06 13.47
CA TYR A 24 -7.48 -7.45 13.43
C TYR A 24 -6.33 -7.68 14.42
N ASP A 25 -6.32 -8.85 15.06
CA ASP A 25 -5.29 -9.27 16.00
C ASP A 25 -3.97 -9.54 15.24
N PRO A 26 -2.92 -8.72 15.43
CA PRO A 26 -1.66 -8.91 14.73
C PRO A 26 -0.95 -10.21 15.13
N ASP A 27 -1.18 -10.72 16.34
CA ASP A 27 -0.58 -11.97 16.80
C ASP A 27 -1.19 -13.20 16.10
N GLN A 28 -2.36 -13.02 15.48
CA GLN A 28 -3.04 -14.03 14.68
C GLN A 28 -2.88 -13.78 13.17
N MET A 29 -2.04 -12.82 12.77
CA MET A 29 -1.69 -12.60 11.36
C MET A 29 -0.52 -13.47 10.95
N GLY A 30 -0.77 -14.76 10.74
CA GLY A 30 0.23 -15.74 10.31
C GLY A 30 0.36 -15.94 8.79
N PRO A 31 1.36 -16.72 8.34
CA PRO A 31 1.65 -17.01 6.93
C PRO A 31 0.47 -17.65 6.18
N GLU A 32 -0.37 -18.42 6.88
CA GLU A 32 -1.57 -19.07 6.34
C GLU A 32 -2.62 -18.11 5.78
N LEU A 33 -2.55 -16.83 6.16
CA LEU A 33 -3.41 -15.77 5.63
C LEU A 33 -2.89 -15.18 4.32
N GLY A 34 -1.69 -15.58 3.88
CA GLY A 34 -1.08 -15.16 2.63
C GLY A 34 -0.47 -13.76 2.70
N THR A 35 0.55 -13.59 3.54
CA THR A 35 1.31 -12.32 3.68
C THR A 35 2.74 -12.40 3.12
N ASP A 36 3.18 -13.57 2.66
CA ASP A 36 4.59 -13.84 2.33
C ASP A 36 5.07 -13.22 1.02
N PHE A 37 4.19 -12.59 0.23
CA PHE A 37 4.41 -11.99 -1.10
C PHE A 37 5.90 -11.94 -1.56
N PRO A 38 6.47 -13.06 -2.03
CA PRO A 38 7.93 -13.18 -2.16
C PRO A 38 8.51 -12.26 -3.23
N ASP A 39 7.69 -11.88 -4.21
CA ASP A 39 8.05 -10.98 -5.31
C ASP A 39 7.70 -9.50 -5.03
N ALA A 40 7.13 -9.16 -3.86
CA ALA A 40 6.70 -7.80 -3.56
C ALA A 40 7.86 -6.79 -3.62
N GLU A 41 9.03 -7.15 -3.08
CA GLU A 41 10.21 -6.29 -3.12
C GLU A 41 10.67 -6.03 -4.57
N THR A 42 10.69 -7.07 -5.40
CA THR A 42 11.08 -6.95 -6.82
C THR A 42 10.10 -6.06 -7.58
N LEU A 43 8.80 -6.22 -7.34
CA LEU A 43 7.77 -5.35 -7.92
C LEU A 43 7.95 -3.89 -7.49
N TRP A 44 8.21 -3.67 -6.20
CA TRP A 44 8.40 -2.33 -5.64
C TRP A 44 9.60 -1.61 -6.26
N LYS A 45 10.74 -2.31 -6.41
CA LYS A 45 11.92 -1.77 -7.09
C LYS A 45 11.62 -1.35 -8.53
N ARG A 46 10.85 -2.17 -9.28
CA ARG A 46 10.42 -1.82 -10.64
C ARG A 46 9.55 -0.56 -10.66
N TYR A 47 8.63 -0.44 -9.71
CA TYR A 47 7.77 0.73 -9.58
C TYR A 47 8.56 2.01 -9.28
N LEU A 48 9.50 1.96 -8.33
CA LEU A 48 10.36 3.10 -8.00
C LEU A 48 11.22 3.53 -9.19
N ASN A 49 11.81 2.59 -9.92
CA ASN A 49 12.59 2.91 -11.12
C ASN A 49 11.74 3.55 -12.22
N ALA A 50 10.48 3.12 -12.36
CA ALA A 50 9.55 3.74 -13.32
C ALA A 50 9.15 5.16 -12.90
N LEU A 51 8.99 5.43 -11.60
CA LEU A 51 8.74 6.77 -11.08
C LEU A 51 9.94 7.70 -11.30
N ASP A 52 11.15 7.22 -11.02
CA ASP A 52 12.39 7.98 -11.21
C ASP A 52 12.64 8.29 -12.68
N GLY A 53 12.42 7.29 -13.56
CA GLY A 53 12.50 7.48 -15.01
C GLY A 53 11.43 8.41 -15.59
N ALA A 54 10.29 8.58 -14.91
CA ALA A 54 9.24 9.52 -15.31
C ALA A 54 9.51 10.97 -14.85
N ALA A 55 10.37 11.18 -13.84
CA ALA A 55 10.75 12.50 -13.35
C ALA A 55 11.96 13.11 -14.08
N GLY A 56 12.61 12.35 -14.97
CA GLY A 56 13.88 12.72 -15.59
C GLY A 56 13.79 13.57 -16.87
N ASP A 57 12.61 13.96 -17.36
CA ASP A 57 12.47 14.70 -18.64
C ASP A 57 11.53 15.92 -18.57
N THR A 58 11.46 16.60 -17.42
CA THR A 58 11.07 18.01 -17.43
C THR A 58 12.33 18.84 -17.30
N PRO A 59 12.80 19.50 -18.39
CA PRO A 59 13.69 20.63 -18.26
C PRO A 59 13.02 21.60 -17.29
N ILE A 60 13.58 21.73 -16.09
CA ILE A 60 13.31 22.87 -15.22
C ILE A 60 14.08 24.01 -15.88
N ASP A 61 13.56 24.51 -17.01
CA ASP A 61 13.96 25.80 -17.52
C ASP A 61 13.67 26.81 -16.40
N ASP A 62 14.68 27.60 -16.06
CA ASP A 62 14.68 28.62 -15.02
C ASP A 62 13.44 29.52 -15.13
N ALA A 63 12.33 29.10 -14.52
CA ALA A 63 11.21 29.97 -14.25
C ALA A 63 11.69 30.92 -13.16
N GLU A 64 12.09 32.12 -13.60
CA GLU A 64 12.39 33.26 -12.73
C GLU A 64 11.42 33.27 -11.53
N PRO A 65 11.91 33.53 -10.30
CA PRO A 65 11.01 33.80 -9.19
C PRO A 65 10.27 35.09 -9.54
N SER A 66 9.06 34.93 -10.07
CA SER A 66 8.16 36.04 -10.39
C SER A 66 7.84 36.75 -9.08
N SER A 67 8.67 37.75 -8.79
CA SER A 67 8.48 38.75 -7.75
C SER A 67 7.23 39.52 -8.10
N SER A 68 6.07 39.07 -7.63
CA SER A 68 4.90 39.92 -7.51
C SER A 68 3.83 39.30 -6.63
N MET A 69 3.98 39.45 -5.31
CA MET A 69 2.85 39.59 -4.40
C MET A 69 2.89 41.03 -3.86
N PRO A 70 2.00 41.94 -4.30
CA PRO A 70 1.83 43.20 -3.60
C PRO A 70 0.98 42.96 -2.35
N ALA A 71 1.51 43.35 -1.19
CA ALA A 71 0.71 43.51 0.01
C ALA A 71 -0.17 44.76 -0.15
N GLY A 72 -1.49 44.59 -0.01
CA GLY A 72 -2.48 45.66 0.00
C GLY A 72 -3.81 45.14 0.52
#